data_AF-G8JQD1-F1
#
_entry.id   AF-G8JQD1-F1
#
_cell.length_a   1.000
_cell.length_b   1.000
_cell.length_c   1.000
_cell.angle_alpha   90.00
_cell.angle_beta   90.00
_cell.angle_gamma   90.00
#
_symmetry.space_group_name_H-M   'P 1'
#
loop_
_entity.id
_entity.type
_entity.pdbx_description
1 polymer ?
#
loop_
_entity_poly.entity_id
_entity_poly.type
_entity_poly.pdbx_seq_one_letter_code
_entity_poly.pdbx_strand_id
1 'polypeptide(L)'
;MIRYTLRNATRCSIHRTLSTTSYEPPDFKNLTASSWMQKETSIQEEITEYLDWRMTDSWKTLTPDEIKAAYVISYGEWGPRAPQGSKLAQVQMTGPEIILRVITSMVLFTALGIVVLNYKTDKKVSDKIEELRSKVL
;
A
#
# COMPACT_ATOMS: atom_id res chain seq x y z
N MET A 1 53.97 -7.01 70.41
CA MET A 1 52.53 -7.25 70.19
C MET A 1 52.03 -6.24 69.15
N ILE A 2 51.91 -6.64 67.88
CA ILE A 2 51.55 -5.73 66.77
C ILE A 2 50.25 -6.28 66.14
N ARG A 3 49.18 -5.47 66.12
CA ARG A 3 47.88 -5.82 65.55
C ARG A 3 47.81 -5.28 64.12
N TYR A 4 47.69 -6.16 63.13
CA TYR A 4 47.38 -5.79 61.75
C TYR A 4 45.86 -5.65 61.62
N THR A 5 45.36 -4.47 61.24
CA THR A 5 43.96 -4.24 60.92
C THR A 5 43.71 -4.51 59.43
N LEU A 6 42.93 -5.55 59.12
CA LEU A 6 42.47 -5.82 57.77
C LEU A 6 41.35 -4.84 57.41
N ARG A 7 41.56 -4.04 56.36
CA ARG A 7 40.53 -3.18 55.76
C ARG A 7 39.56 -4.06 54.96
N ASN A 8 38.29 -4.08 55.34
CA ASN A 8 37.23 -4.69 54.54
C ASN A 8 36.94 -3.81 53.32
N ALA A 9 37.31 -4.28 52.13
CA ALA A 9 36.87 -3.72 50.86
C ALA A 9 35.45 -4.24 50.57
N THR A 10 34.45 -3.36 50.69
CA THR A 10 33.09 -3.62 50.23
C THR A 10 33.08 -3.71 48.70
N ARG A 11 32.71 -4.88 48.17
CA ARG A 11 32.48 -5.08 46.74
C ARG A 11 31.19 -4.35 46.34
N CYS A 12 31.28 -3.28 45.57
CA CYS A 12 30.13 -2.73 44.86
C CYS A 12 29.70 -3.71 43.77
N SER A 13 28.51 -4.30 43.92
CA SER A 13 27.85 -5.04 42.84
C SER A 13 27.35 -4.03 41.80
N ILE A 14 27.95 -4.05 40.61
CA ILE A 14 27.49 -3.25 39.47
C ILE A 14 26.19 -3.90 38.97
N HIS A 15 25.04 -3.36 39.37
CA HIS A 15 23.76 -3.68 38.75
C HIS A 15 23.74 -3.06 37.35
N ARG A 16 24.02 -3.87 36.32
CA ARG A 16 23.70 -3.51 34.94
C ARG A 16 22.17 -3.55 34.80
N THR A 17 21.53 -2.39 34.77
CA THR A 17 20.14 -2.28 34.33
C THR A 17 20.12 -2.52 32.82
N LEU A 18 19.63 -3.69 32.39
CA LEU A 18 19.33 -3.97 30.99
C LEU A 18 18.06 -3.18 30.62
N SER A 19 18.20 -2.16 29.78
CA SER A 19 17.06 -1.49 29.17
C SER A 19 16.50 -2.39 28.07
N THR A 20 15.41 -3.10 28.34
CA THR A 20 14.63 -3.80 27.31
C THR A 20 13.62 -2.83 26.73
N THR A 21 13.99 -2.14 25.65
CA THR A 21 13.02 -1.38 24.86
C THR A 21 12.23 -2.40 24.02
N SER A 22 11.04 -2.76 24.45
CA SER A 22 10.13 -3.57 23.63
C SER A 22 9.45 -2.66 22.63
N TYR A 23 9.47 -3.05 21.36
CA TYR A 23 8.66 -2.38 20.35
C TYR A 23 7.17 -2.62 20.65
N GLU A 24 6.38 -1.55 20.60
CA GLU A 24 4.92 -1.63 20.70
C GLU A 24 4.31 -1.27 19.34
N PRO A 25 3.64 -2.22 18.68
CA PRO A 25 3.04 -1.99 17.37
C PRO A 25 1.82 -1.06 17.47
N PRO A 26 1.40 -0.45 16.34
CA PRO A 26 0.15 0.29 16.25
C PRO A 26 -1.07 -0.57 16.62
N ASP A 27 -2.16 0.05 17.07
CA ASP A 27 -3.34 -0.69 17.52
C ASP A 27 -4.01 -1.49 16.38
N PHE A 28 -4.03 -2.81 16.54
CA PHE A 28 -4.68 -3.78 15.65
C PHE A 28 -5.79 -4.59 16.36
N LYS A 29 -6.22 -4.17 17.54
CA LYS A 29 -7.28 -4.88 18.29
C LYS A 29 -8.61 -4.81 17.53
N ASN A 30 -9.36 -5.91 17.53
CA ASN A 30 -10.66 -6.05 16.86
C ASN A 30 -10.62 -5.70 15.36
N LEU A 31 -9.53 -6.07 14.69
CA LEU A 31 -9.38 -5.85 13.26
C LEU A 31 -10.48 -6.58 12.47
N THR A 32 -11.17 -5.85 11.60
CA THR A 32 -12.11 -6.38 10.60
C THR A 32 -11.65 -5.97 9.21
N ALA A 33 -12.11 -6.68 8.16
CA ALA A 33 -11.70 -6.35 6.78
C ALA A 33 -12.04 -4.91 6.38
N SER A 34 -13.17 -4.37 6.86
CA SER A 34 -13.58 -2.99 6.62
C SER A 34 -12.73 -1.98 7.41
N SER A 35 -12.41 -2.26 8.67
CA SER A 35 -11.54 -1.43 9.49
C SER A 35 -10.10 -1.41 8.97
N TRP A 36 -9.62 -2.55 8.46
CA TRP A 36 -8.30 -2.65 7.82
C TRP A 36 -8.19 -1.68 6.66
N MET A 37 -9.14 -1.69 5.73
CA MET A 37 -9.16 -0.81 4.55
C MET A 37 -9.26 0.68 4.88
N GLN A 38 -9.74 1.05 6.07
CA GLN A 38 -9.84 2.45 6.51
C GLN A 38 -8.55 2.97 7.16
N LYS A 39 -7.65 2.08 7.59
CA LYS A 39 -6.35 2.48 8.12
C LYS A 39 -5.51 3.12 7.02
N GLU A 40 -4.64 4.04 7.42
CA GLU A 40 -3.63 4.60 6.54
C GLU A 40 -2.67 3.50 6.07
N THR A 41 -2.22 3.59 4.81
CA THR A 41 -1.30 2.61 4.20
C THR A 41 -0.02 2.42 5.02
N SER A 42 0.55 3.50 5.58
CA SER A 42 1.74 3.45 6.44
C SER A 42 1.53 2.55 7.67
N ILE A 43 0.39 2.70 8.34
CA ILE A 43 0.01 1.89 9.50
C ILE A 43 -0.30 0.44 9.09
N GLN A 44 -0.90 0.24 7.91
CA GLN A 44 -1.12 -1.11 7.38
C GLN A 44 0.21 -1.83 7.13
N GLU A 45 1.18 -1.15 6.52
CA GLU A 45 2.52 -1.68 6.26
C GLU A 45 3.23 -2.03 7.58
N GLU A 46 3.21 -1.12 8.55
CA GLU A 46 3.83 -1.34 9.86
C GLU A 46 3.21 -2.52 10.63
N ILE A 47 1.88 -2.62 10.68
CA ILE A 47 1.19 -3.76 11.32
C ILE A 47 1.53 -5.07 10.59
N THR A 48 1.61 -5.05 9.27
CA THR A 48 1.94 -6.23 8.47
C THR A 48 3.36 -6.69 8.75
N GLU A 49 4.32 -5.77 8.75
CA GLU A 49 5.73 -6.06 9.06
C GLU A 49 5.89 -6.63 10.47
N TYR A 50 5.22 -6.02 11.46
CA TYR A 50 5.22 -6.52 12.84
C TYR A 50 4.70 -7.96 12.92
N LEU A 51 3.55 -8.25 12.29
CA LEU A 51 2.94 -9.57 12.33
C LEU A 51 3.77 -10.62 11.59
N ASP A 52 4.39 -10.25 10.46
CA ASP A 52 5.29 -11.13 9.69
C ASP A 52 6.52 -11.52 10.53
N TRP A 53 7.13 -10.53 11.19
CA TRP A 53 8.23 -10.77 12.13
C TRP A 53 7.81 -11.67 13.30
N ARG A 54 6.65 -11.40 13.92
CA ARG A 54 6.12 -12.20 15.04
C ARG A 54 5.78 -13.64 14.64
N MET A 55 5.29 -13.85 13.42
CA MET A 55 4.96 -15.19 12.90
C MET A 55 6.18 -16.01 12.51
N THR A 56 7.36 -15.40 12.45
CA THR A 56 8.64 -16.12 12.27
C THR A 56 9.09 -16.83 13.55
N ASP A 57 8.68 -16.35 14.73
CA ASP A 57 9.00 -16.96 16.02
C ASP A 57 7.99 -18.08 16.38
N SER A 58 8.12 -18.69 17.57
CA SER A 58 7.24 -19.75 18.05
C SER A 58 5.78 -19.30 18.16
N TRP A 59 4.89 -19.99 17.44
CA TRP A 59 3.46 -19.66 17.40
C TRP A 59 2.73 -19.81 18.74
N LYS A 60 3.33 -20.54 19.69
CA LYS A 60 2.80 -20.67 21.05
C LYS A 60 2.86 -19.37 21.84
N THR A 61 3.69 -18.42 21.41
CA THR A 61 3.87 -17.12 22.06
C THR A 61 3.02 -16.02 21.44
N LEU A 62 2.27 -16.31 20.37
CA LEU A 62 1.32 -15.36 19.81
C LEU A 62 0.09 -15.24 20.69
N THR A 63 -0.32 -14.00 20.91
CA THR A 63 -1.57 -13.65 21.55
C THR A 63 -2.75 -13.98 20.62
N PRO A 64 -3.93 -14.29 21.17
CA PRO A 64 -5.13 -14.54 20.37
C PRO A 64 -5.50 -13.39 19.44
N ASP A 65 -5.16 -12.15 19.81
CA ASP A 65 -5.46 -10.97 19.01
C ASP A 65 -4.51 -10.85 17.80
N GLU A 66 -3.22 -11.15 17.97
CA GLU A 66 -2.27 -11.25 16.85
C GLU A 66 -2.71 -12.32 15.85
N ILE A 67 -3.14 -13.48 16.34
CA ILE A 67 -3.62 -14.59 15.47
C ILE A 67 -4.85 -14.17 14.67
N LYS A 68 -5.82 -13.49 15.31
CA LYS A 68 -7.01 -12.98 14.62
C LYS A 68 -6.67 -11.90 13.60
N ALA A 69 -5.81 -10.95 13.96
CA ALA A 69 -5.37 -9.90 13.05
C ALA A 69 -4.63 -10.50 11.83
N ALA A 70 -3.71 -11.43 12.08
CA ALA A 70 -3.02 -12.20 11.05
C ALA A 70 -4.01 -12.91 10.11
N TYR A 71 -5.05 -13.55 10.66
CA TYR A 71 -6.08 -14.20 9.86
C TYR A 71 -6.86 -13.21 8.98
N VAL A 72 -7.25 -12.05 9.53
CA VAL A 72 -8.01 -11.04 8.77
C VAL A 72 -7.15 -10.42 7.67
N ILE A 73 -5.87 -10.14 7.93
CA ILE A 73 -4.96 -9.62 6.90
C ILE A 73 -4.71 -10.71 5.84
N SER A 74 -4.37 -11.93 6.26
CA SER A 74 -3.99 -12.99 5.33
C SER A 74 -5.17 -13.62 4.57
N TYR A 75 -6.40 -13.63 5.09
CA TYR A 75 -7.57 -14.30 4.48
C TYR A 75 -8.86 -13.47 4.47
N GLY A 76 -8.86 -12.23 4.97
CA GLY A 76 -10.06 -11.40 5.01
C GLY A 76 -10.56 -10.97 3.62
N GLU A 77 -11.83 -10.55 3.59
CA GLU A 77 -12.54 -10.06 2.40
C GLU A 77 -12.10 -8.64 2.01
N TRP A 78 -10.82 -8.47 1.69
CA TRP A 78 -10.24 -7.21 1.25
C TRP A 78 -9.32 -7.39 0.03
N GLY A 79 -9.00 -6.29 -0.66
CA GLY A 79 -8.15 -6.33 -1.84
C GLY A 79 -8.75 -7.21 -2.95
N PRO A 80 -7.97 -8.13 -3.56
CA PRO A 80 -8.48 -9.02 -4.62
C PRO A 80 -9.58 -9.98 -4.19
N ARG A 81 -9.74 -10.19 -2.87
CA ARG A 81 -10.71 -11.13 -2.28
C ARG A 81 -11.97 -10.46 -1.76
N ALA A 82 -12.09 -9.14 -1.93
CA ALA A 82 -13.30 -8.44 -1.58
C ALA A 82 -14.47 -8.89 -2.49
N PRO A 83 -15.72 -8.89 -1.97
CA PRO A 83 -16.89 -9.25 -2.76
C PRO A 83 -17.04 -8.31 -3.96
N GLN A 84 -17.31 -8.88 -5.14
CA GLN A 84 -17.40 -8.12 -6.38
C GLN A 84 -18.47 -7.03 -6.29
N GLY A 85 -18.12 -5.81 -6.69
CA GLY A 85 -19.01 -4.64 -6.63
C GLY A 85 -19.08 -3.95 -5.26
N SER A 86 -18.40 -4.44 -4.23
CA SER A 86 -18.31 -3.77 -2.94
C SER A 86 -17.28 -2.62 -2.94
N LYS A 87 -17.43 -1.67 -2.01
CA LYS A 87 -16.43 -0.61 -1.77
C LYS A 87 -15.04 -1.17 -1.44
N LEU A 88 -14.98 -2.39 -0.89
CA LEU A 88 -13.74 -3.08 -0.53
C LEU A 88 -13.01 -3.64 -1.77
N ALA A 89 -13.73 -3.89 -2.87
CA ALA A 89 -13.19 -4.36 -4.14
C ALA A 89 -12.72 -3.20 -5.05
N GLN A 90 -13.05 -1.96 -4.69
CA GLN A 90 -12.54 -0.81 -5.41
C GLN A 90 -11.06 -0.66 -5.09
N VAL A 91 -10.22 -0.78 -6.11
CA VAL A 91 -8.79 -0.45 -6.01
C VAL A 91 -8.69 0.96 -5.46
N GLN A 92 -8.03 1.12 -4.31
CA GLN A 92 -7.75 2.42 -3.73
C GLN A 92 -6.81 3.16 -4.68
N MET A 93 -7.37 3.93 -5.61
CA MET A 93 -6.58 4.75 -6.52
C MET A 93 -6.00 5.92 -5.74
N THR A 94 -4.70 6.14 -5.88
CA THR A 94 -4.07 7.33 -5.31
C THR A 94 -4.49 8.57 -6.09
N GLY A 95 -4.62 9.72 -5.40
CA GLY A 95 -5.02 10.99 -6.04
C GLY A 95 -4.21 11.36 -7.29
N PRO A 96 -2.87 11.22 -7.28
CA PRO A 96 -2.04 11.43 -8.47
C PRO A 96 -2.37 10.48 -9.63
N GLU A 97 -2.69 9.22 -9.35
CA GLU A 97 -3.03 8.24 -10.39
C GLU A 97 -4.34 8.62 -11.10
N ILE A 98 -5.33 9.12 -10.36
CA ILE A 98 -6.59 9.62 -10.92
C ILE A 98 -6.32 10.79 -11.87
N ILE A 99 -5.53 11.77 -11.42
CA ILE A 99 -5.19 12.95 -12.23
C ILE A 99 -4.47 12.51 -13.51
N LEU A 100 -3.50 11.60 -13.39
CA LEU A 100 -2.75 11.10 -14.55
C LEU A 100 -3.66 10.40 -15.57
N ARG A 101 -4.57 9.53 -15.11
CA ARG A 101 -5.53 8.84 -15.98
C ARG A 101 -6.45 9.82 -16.70
N VAL A 102 -6.89 10.86 -16.00
CA VAL A 102 -7.76 11.91 -16.55
C VAL A 102 -7.02 12.70 -17.65
N ILE A 103 -5.81 13.18 -17.38
CA ILE A 103 -5.01 13.93 -18.35
C ILE A 103 -4.70 13.08 -19.58
N THR A 104 -4.24 11.84 -19.35
CA THR A 104 -3.89 10.92 -20.44
C THR A 104 -5.10 10.62 -21.32
N SER A 105 -6.26 10.40 -20.71
CA SER A 105 -7.51 10.17 -21.45
C SER A 105 -7.89 11.40 -22.28
N MET A 106 -7.83 12.60 -21.71
CA MET A 106 -8.11 13.83 -22.44
C MET A 106 -7.20 14.03 -23.65
N VAL A 107 -5.89 13.79 -23.49
CA VAL A 107 -4.93 13.89 -24.60
C VAL A 107 -5.27 12.89 -25.70
N LEU A 108 -5.58 11.64 -25.34
CA LEU A 108 -5.91 10.59 -26.30
C LEU A 108 -7.18 10.92 -27.10
N PHE A 109 -8.24 11.35 -26.42
CA PHE A 109 -9.50 11.73 -27.07
C PHE A 109 -9.35 12.99 -27.93
N THR A 110 -8.53 13.95 -27.52
CA THR A 110 -8.25 15.15 -28.31
C THR A 110 -7.49 14.81 -29.59
N ALA A 111 -6.44 13.99 -29.48
CA ALA A 111 -5.67 13.51 -30.63
C ALA A 111 -6.56 12.73 -31.60
N LEU A 112 -7.39 11.82 -31.08
CA LEU A 112 -8.37 11.07 -31.89
C LEU A 112 -9.34 12.02 -32.61
N GLY A 113 -9.84 13.06 -31.91
CA GLY A 113 -10.73 14.06 -32.49
C GLY A 113 -10.11 14.81 -33.68
N ILE A 114 -8.85 15.26 -33.54
CA ILE A 114 -8.12 15.94 -34.62
C ILE A 114 -7.93 15.00 -35.82
N VAL A 115 -7.54 13.75 -35.58
CA VAL A 115 -7.38 12.74 -36.65
C VAL A 115 -8.69 12.54 -37.42
N VAL A 116 -9.83 12.44 -36.73
CA VAL A 116 -11.14 12.26 -37.37
C VAL A 116 -11.53 13.48 -38.23
N LEU A 117 -11.25 14.70 -37.75
CA LEU A 117 -11.56 15.92 -38.50
C LEU A 117 -10.67 16.05 -39.75
N ASN A 118 -9.38 15.74 -39.63
CA ASN A 118 -8.44 15.75 -40.75
C ASN A 118 -8.84 14.68 -41.78
N TYR A 119 -9.12 13.45 -41.35
CA TYR A 119 -9.55 12.36 -42.23
C TYR A 119 -10.80 12.72 -43.05
N LYS A 120 -11.79 13.37 -42.43
CA LYS A 120 -13.01 13.84 -43.14
C LYS A 120 -12.69 14.91 -44.18
N THR A 121 -11.73 15.79 -43.89
CA THR A 121 -11.33 16.87 -44.79
C THR A 121 -10.56 16.31 -45.98
N ASP A 122 -9.61 15.41 -45.74
CA ASP A 122 -8.80 14.76 -46.77
C ASP A 122 -9.64 13.92 -47.72
N LYS A 123 -10.68 13.25 -47.20
CA LYS A 123 -11.63 12.52 -48.04
C LYS A 123 -12.37 13.45 -49.02
N LYS A 124 -12.89 14.59 -48.54
CA LYS A 124 -13.56 15.57 -49.40
C LYS A 124 -12.63 16.16 -50.46
N VAL A 125 -11.36 16.40 -50.12
CA VAL A 125 -10.36 16.89 -51.07
C VAL A 125 -10.08 15.83 -52.13
N SER A 126 -9.94 14.57 -51.72
CA SER A 126 -9.72 13.44 -52.64
C SER A 126 -10.89 13.27 -53.61
N ASP A 127 -12.13 13.30 -53.11
CA ASP A 127 -13.35 13.20 -53.94
C ASP A 127 -13.39 14.32 -55.00
N LYS A 128 -13.02 15.56 -54.62
CA LYS A 128 -12.94 16.69 -55.55
C LYS A 128 -11.84 16.54 -56.60
N ILE A 129 -10.68 16.01 -56.21
CA ILE A 129 -9.58 15.77 -57.15
C ILE A 129 -10.01 14.73 -58.20
N GLU A 130 -10.72 13.68 -57.78
CA GLU A 130 -11.25 12.66 -58.67
C GLU A 130 -12.34 13.21 -59.62
N GLU A 131 -13.24 14.05 -59.11
CA GLU A 131 -14.22 14.77 -59.92
C GLU A 131 -13.55 15.68 -60.97
N LEU A 132 -12.51 16.42 -60.58
CA LEU A 132 -11.79 17.28 -61.53
C LEU A 132 -11.03 16.46 -62.56
N ARG A 133 -10.42 15.35 -62.15
CA ARG A 133 -9.68 14.45 -63.05
C ARG A 133 -10.59 13.84 -64.11
N SER A 134 -11.83 13.48 -63.76
CA SER A 134 -12.80 12.92 -64.71
C SER A 134 -13.40 13.95 -65.67
N LYS A 135 -13.28 15.25 -65.39
CA LYS A 135 -13.72 16.33 -66.29
C LYS A 135 -12.65 16.79 -67.28
N VAL A 136 -11.37 16.54 -66.98
CA VAL A 136 -10.22 16.99 -67.78
C VAL A 136 -9.77 15.92 -68.78
N LEU A 137 -10.08 14.65 -68.53
CA LEU A 137 -9.90 13.51 -69.45
C LEU A 137 -11.22 13.18 -70.16
#